data_AF-A0A2D9Y4I8-F1
#
_entry.id   AF-A0A2D9Y4I8-F1
#
_cell.length_a   1.000
_cell.length_b   1.000
_cell.length_c   1.000
_cell.angle_alpha   90.00
_cell.angle_beta   90.00
_cell.angle_gamma   90.00
#
_symmetry.space_group_name_H-M   'P 1'
#
loop_
_entity.id
_entity.type
_entity.pdbx_description
1 polymer ?
#
loop_
_entity_poly.entity_id
_entity_poly.type
_entity_poly.pdbx_seq_one_letter_code
_entity_poly.pdbx_strand_id
1 'polypeptide(L)'
;MIFYNNQLMKTREDAVLYMVSNPVPFEGYNDHEAGIYIQIHELIERAIAEGENPVMLIEEYLEIVYMGGEMINEMAAFLFQTDRMHQALWSLQESWDAIDTSLPEMSRMYGGLSKEEATQLYAETTLRSYLEALLHQTR
;
A
#
# COMPACT_ATOMS: atom_id res chain seq x y z
N MET A 1 7.85 13.27 0.47
CA MET A 1 7.13 13.42 1.75
C MET A 1 6.22 12.22 1.85
N ILE A 2 6.05 11.62 3.02
CA ILE A 2 5.13 10.47 3.14
C ILE A 2 3.71 11.01 3.27
N PHE A 3 2.81 10.53 2.43
CA PHE A 3 1.40 10.80 2.56
C PHE A 3 0.77 9.82 3.56
N TYR A 4 0.15 10.37 4.60
CA TYR A 4 -0.55 9.61 5.63
C TYR A 4 -1.83 10.35 6.01
N ASN A 5 -2.95 9.64 6.00
CA ASN A 5 -4.25 10.15 6.44
C ASN A 5 -4.93 9.08 7.29
N ASN A 6 -5.12 9.35 8.58
CA ASN A 6 -5.71 8.40 9.51
C ASN A 6 -7.17 8.02 9.22
N GLN A 7 -7.91 8.82 8.44
CA GLN A 7 -9.26 8.48 8.00
C GLN A 7 -9.22 7.39 6.91
N LEU A 8 -8.10 7.29 6.19
CA LEU A 8 -7.83 6.25 5.18
C LEU A 8 -7.06 5.07 5.77
N MET A 9 -6.18 5.34 6.74
CA MET A 9 -5.25 4.37 7.33
C MET A 9 -5.54 4.22 8.82
N LYS A 10 -6.55 3.41 9.14
CA LYS A 10 -7.06 3.24 10.51
C LYS A 10 -6.32 2.15 11.28
N THR A 11 -5.64 1.26 10.57
CA THR A 11 -4.86 0.15 11.12
C THR A 11 -3.42 0.19 10.65
N ARG A 12 -2.56 -0.64 11.25
CA ARG A 12 -1.17 -0.79 10.79
C ARG A 12 -1.14 -1.41 9.39
N GLU A 13 -2.04 -2.34 9.10
CA GLU A 13 -2.20 -3.01 7.82
C GLU A 13 -2.60 -2.01 6.72
N ASP A 14 -3.56 -1.11 7.00
CA ASP A 14 -3.91 -0.03 6.07
C ASP A 14 -2.72 0.90 5.81
N ALA A 15 -1.95 1.21 6.86
CA ALA A 15 -0.78 2.06 6.72
C ALA A 15 0.31 1.37 5.87
N VAL A 16 0.52 0.06 6.03
CA VAL A 16 1.42 -0.71 5.17
C VAL A 16 0.97 -0.71 3.71
N LEU A 17 -0.34 -0.80 3.46
CA LEU A 17 -0.89 -0.89 2.10
C LEU A 17 -0.97 0.45 1.38
N TYR A 18 -1.26 1.53 2.10
CA TYR A 18 -1.67 2.80 1.49
C TYR A 18 -0.67 3.93 1.72
N MET A 19 0.29 3.84 2.66
CA MET A 19 1.28 4.92 2.82
C MET A 19 2.27 4.95 1.68
N VAL A 20 2.29 6.06 0.95
CA VAL A 20 3.13 6.26 -0.23
C VAL A 20 3.94 7.55 -0.12
N SER A 21 5.06 7.62 -0.83
CA SER A 21 5.83 8.86 -0.97
C SER A 21 5.24 9.71 -2.10
N ASN A 22 4.89 10.96 -1.81
CA ASN A 22 4.54 11.94 -2.83
C ASN A 22 5.19 13.30 -2.47
N PRO A 23 5.83 14.01 -3.41
CA PRO A 23 6.30 15.38 -3.16
C PRO A 23 5.18 16.37 -2.84
N VAL A 24 3.94 16.09 -3.25
CA VAL A 24 2.76 16.94 -3.02
C VAL A 24 1.65 16.17 -2.30
N PRO A 25 0.68 16.84 -1.66
CA PRO A 25 -0.55 16.19 -1.21
C PRO A 25 -1.35 15.65 -2.40
N PHE A 26 -2.04 14.53 -2.23
CA PHE A 26 -2.96 14.02 -3.24
C PHE A 26 -4.22 14.88 -3.35
N GLU A 27 -4.69 15.09 -4.58
CA GLU A 27 -5.93 15.82 -4.84
C GLU A 27 -7.14 14.88 -4.84
N GLY A 28 -6.93 13.58 -5.06
CA GLY A 28 -7.97 12.56 -4.93
C GLY A 28 -7.46 11.12 -4.97
N TYR A 29 -8.42 10.19 -4.98
CA TYR A 29 -8.17 8.74 -4.99
C TYR A 29 -7.23 8.31 -6.11
N ASN A 30 -7.44 8.78 -7.34
CA ASN A 30 -6.65 8.36 -8.50
C ASN A 30 -5.14 8.67 -8.35
N ASP A 31 -4.79 9.81 -7.74
CA ASP A 31 -3.38 10.14 -7.50
C ASP A 31 -2.78 9.22 -6.44
N HIS A 32 -3.57 8.88 -5.42
CA HIS A 32 -3.17 7.98 -4.35
C HIS A 32 -2.98 6.55 -4.87
N GLU A 33 -3.91 6.07 -5.70
CA GLU A 33 -3.84 4.79 -6.41
C GLU A 33 -2.58 4.69 -7.28
N ALA A 34 -2.25 5.74 -8.03
CA ALA A 34 -1.01 5.81 -8.80
C ALA A 34 0.23 5.78 -7.88
N GLY A 35 0.19 6.46 -6.74
CA GLY A 35 1.23 6.39 -5.72
C GLY A 35 1.45 4.97 -5.19
N ILE A 36 0.37 4.22 -4.94
CA ILE A 36 0.44 2.83 -4.48
C ILE A 36 1.09 1.95 -5.57
N TYR A 37 0.69 2.14 -6.83
CA TYR A 37 1.29 1.41 -7.95
C TYR A 37 2.81 1.64 -8.06
N ILE A 38 3.26 2.88 -7.86
CA ILE A 38 4.69 3.23 -7.83
C ILE A 38 5.39 2.56 -6.64
N GLN A 39 4.79 2.60 -5.45
CA GLN A 39 5.36 1.95 -4.27
C GLN A 39 5.52 0.44 -4.47
N ILE A 40 4.58 -0.24 -5.11
CA ILE A 40 4.69 -1.67 -5.40
C ILE A 40 5.92 -1.95 -6.28
N HIS A 41 6.22 -1.10 -7.27
CA HIS A 41 7.44 -1.24 -8.07
C HIS A 41 8.69 -1.13 -7.20
N GLU A 42 8.75 -0.13 -6.32
CA GLU A 42 9.89 0.10 -5.43
C GLU A 42 10.07 -1.06 -4.43
N LEU A 43 8.98 -1.66 -3.96
CA LEU A 43 9.01 -2.83 -3.07
C LEU A 43 9.55 -4.06 -3.79
N ILE A 44 9.13 -4.30 -5.03
CA ILE A 44 9.64 -5.41 -5.85
C ILE A 44 11.11 -5.19 -6.19
N GLU A 45 11.48 -3.99 -6.64
CA GLU A 45 12.87 -3.66 -6.96
C GLU A 45 13.79 -3.89 -5.76
N ARG A 46 13.37 -3.43 -4.58
CA ARG A 46 14.10 -3.63 -3.33
C ARG A 46 14.20 -5.10 -2.94
N ALA A 47 13.12 -5.88 -3.04
CA ALA A 47 13.15 -7.31 -2.77
C ALA A 47 14.17 -8.04 -3.65
N ILE A 48 14.22 -7.70 -4.95
CA ILE A 48 15.24 -8.23 -5.88
C ILE A 48 16.65 -7.82 -5.45
N ALA A 49 16.85 -6.54 -5.10
CA ALA A 49 18.15 -6.01 -4.68
C ALA A 49 18.65 -6.66 -3.37
N GLU A 50 17.75 -7.07 -2.50
CA GLU A 50 18.03 -7.79 -1.25
C GLU A 50 18.22 -9.31 -1.45
N GLY A 51 18.03 -9.81 -2.67
CA GLY A 51 18.20 -11.22 -3.02
C GLY A 51 16.98 -12.10 -2.70
N GLU A 52 15.82 -11.50 -2.43
CA GLU A 52 14.55 -12.22 -2.34
C GLU A 52 14.03 -12.57 -3.75
N ASN A 53 13.11 -13.55 -3.80
CA ASN A 53 12.39 -13.90 -5.03
C ASN A 53 10.96 -13.34 -4.96
N PRO A 54 10.66 -12.20 -5.63
CA PRO A 54 9.34 -11.60 -5.57
C PRO A 54 8.24 -12.51 -6.10
N VAL A 55 8.51 -13.31 -7.14
CA VAL A 55 7.52 -14.26 -7.68
C VAL A 55 7.11 -15.26 -6.62
N MET A 56 8.09 -15.87 -5.95
CA MET A 56 7.84 -16.81 -4.86
C MET A 56 7.05 -16.16 -3.72
N LEU A 57 7.40 -14.92 -3.33
CA LEU A 57 6.66 -14.18 -2.31
C LEU A 57 5.21 -13.93 -2.73
N ILE A 58 4.97 -13.49 -3.96
CA ILE A 58 3.63 -13.22 -4.49
C ILE A 58 2.78 -14.51 -4.46
N GLU A 59 3.34 -15.62 -4.93
CA GLU A 59 2.63 -16.90 -4.97
C GLU A 59 2.32 -17.43 -3.57
N GLU A 60 3.31 -17.39 -2.66
CA GLU A 60 3.17 -17.86 -1.28
C GLU A 60 2.12 -17.07 -0.49
N TYR A 61 2.18 -15.74 -0.55
CA TYR A 61 1.33 -14.89 0.28
C TYR A 61 -0.06 -14.67 -0.29
N LEU A 62 -0.21 -14.66 -1.61
CA LEU A 62 -1.53 -14.46 -2.23
C LEU A 62 -2.25 -15.78 -2.56
N GLU A 63 -1.55 -16.92 -2.43
CA GLU A 63 -2.04 -18.26 -2.76
C GLU A 63 -2.50 -18.39 -4.22
N ILE A 64 -1.75 -17.78 -5.13
CA ILE A 64 -2.02 -17.75 -6.57
C ILE A 64 -0.79 -18.22 -7.36
N VAL A 65 -0.98 -18.56 -8.63
CA VAL A 65 0.12 -18.87 -9.55
C VAL A 65 0.47 -17.62 -10.35
N TYR A 66 1.74 -17.22 -10.33
CA TYR A 66 2.24 -16.12 -11.11
C TYR A 66 2.51 -16.57 -12.55
N MET A 67 1.84 -15.93 -13.50
CA MET A 67 1.91 -16.29 -14.93
C MET A 67 2.59 -15.22 -15.79
N GLY A 68 3.16 -14.18 -15.17
CA GLY A 68 3.86 -13.10 -15.85
C GLY A 68 5.34 -13.40 -16.12
N GLY A 69 6.07 -12.44 -16.69
CA GLY A 69 7.52 -12.52 -16.84
C GLY A 69 8.29 -12.04 -15.61
N GLU A 70 9.62 -12.03 -15.69
CA GLU A 70 10.51 -11.66 -14.58
C GLU A 70 10.79 -10.16 -14.48
N MET A 71 10.10 -9.32 -15.26
CA MET A 71 10.30 -7.88 -15.18
C MET A 71 9.46 -7.26 -14.05
N ILE A 72 10.04 -6.25 -13.38
CA ILE A 72 9.40 -5.55 -12.24
C ILE A 72 8.02 -5.02 -12.61
N ASN A 73 7.88 -4.43 -13.80
CA ASN A 73 6.61 -3.89 -14.29
C ASN A 73 5.54 -4.97 -14.51
N GLU A 74 5.94 -6.18 -14.91
CA GLU A 74 5.01 -7.31 -15.07
C GLU A 74 4.51 -7.80 -13.71
N MET A 75 5.42 -7.94 -12.73
CA MET A 75 5.06 -8.34 -11.37
C MET A 75 4.17 -7.31 -10.70
N ALA A 76 4.50 -6.02 -10.83
CA ALA A 76 3.70 -4.94 -10.27
C ALA A 76 2.32 -4.86 -10.92
N ALA A 77 2.23 -4.98 -12.25
CA ALA A 77 0.96 -5.01 -12.97
C ALA A 77 0.11 -6.23 -12.56
N PHE A 78 0.73 -7.40 -12.42
CA PHE A 78 0.05 -8.60 -11.95
C PHE A 78 -0.52 -8.41 -10.55
N LEU A 79 0.31 -7.97 -9.60
CA LEU A 79 -0.12 -7.69 -8.23
C LEU A 79 -1.28 -6.71 -8.19
N PHE A 80 -1.19 -5.64 -8.97
CA PHE A 80 -2.22 -4.61 -9.04
C PHE A 80 -3.57 -5.13 -9.54
N GLN A 81 -3.54 -6.16 -10.40
CA GLN A 81 -4.73 -6.77 -10.98
C GLN A 81 -5.31 -7.92 -10.15
N THR A 82 -4.66 -8.30 -9.04
CA THR A 82 -5.17 -9.37 -8.19
C THR A 82 -6.50 -8.99 -7.54
N ASP A 83 -7.39 -9.96 -7.36
CA ASP A 83 -8.69 -9.73 -6.70
C ASP A 83 -8.51 -9.12 -5.31
N ARG A 84 -7.49 -9.57 -4.57
CA ARG A 84 -7.15 -9.04 -3.24
C ARG A 84 -6.76 -7.56 -3.30
N MET A 85 -5.94 -7.16 -4.29
CA MET A 85 -5.58 -5.75 -4.48
C MET A 85 -6.78 -4.91 -4.86
N HIS A 86 -7.61 -5.38 -5.81
CA HIS A 86 -8.83 -4.66 -6.18
C HIS A 86 -9.79 -4.46 -5.00
N GLN A 87 -9.91 -5.45 -4.11
CA GLN A 87 -10.73 -5.31 -2.89
C GLN A 87 -10.15 -4.29 -1.91
N ALA A 88 -8.83 -4.29 -1.72
CA ALA A 88 -8.15 -3.29 -0.87
C ALA A 88 -8.32 -1.87 -1.44
N LEU A 89 -8.10 -1.71 -2.76
CA LEU A 89 -8.28 -0.45 -3.46
C LEU A 89 -9.72 0.05 -3.42
N TRP A 90 -10.71 -0.84 -3.57
CA TRP A 90 -12.12 -0.50 -3.39
C TRP A 90 -12.39 0.04 -1.99
N SER A 91 -11.88 -0.64 -0.96
CA SER A 91 -12.07 -0.23 0.44
C SER A 91 -11.41 1.13 0.73
N LEU A 92 -10.26 1.37 0.11
CA LEU A 92 -9.60 2.67 0.14
C LEU A 92 -10.44 3.75 -0.57
N GLN A 93 -11.03 3.45 -1.73
CA GLN A 93 -11.88 4.37 -2.47
C GLN A 93 -13.14 4.76 -1.66
N GLU A 94 -13.82 3.78 -1.06
CA GLU A 94 -14.96 4.05 -0.18
C GLU A 94 -14.56 4.94 1.00
N SER A 95 -13.35 4.74 1.54
CA SER A 95 -12.82 5.57 2.62
C SER A 95 -12.52 6.99 2.16
N TRP A 96 -12.02 7.17 0.92
CA TRP A 96 -11.83 8.49 0.31
C TRP A 96 -13.14 9.25 0.15
N ASP A 97 -14.18 8.57 -0.34
CA ASP A 97 -15.51 9.15 -0.52
C ASP A 97 -16.17 9.54 0.82
N ALA A 98 -15.76 8.88 1.91
CA ALA A 98 -16.24 9.12 3.26
C ALA A 98 -15.38 10.08 4.10
N ILE A 99 -14.32 10.71 3.55
CA ILE A 99 -13.46 11.63 4.30
C ILE A 99 -14.28 12.81 4.82
N ASP A 100 -14.22 13.02 6.14
CA ASP A 100 -14.74 14.24 6.75
C ASP A 100 -13.72 15.38 6.59
N THR A 101 -14.05 16.31 5.69
CA THR A 101 -13.24 17.51 5.39
C THR A 101 -13.41 18.63 6.41
N SER A 102 -14.40 18.53 7.31
CA SER A 102 -14.64 19.52 8.36
C SER A 102 -13.71 19.36 9.57
N LEU A 103 -13.03 18.21 9.70
CA LEU A 103 -12.10 17.94 10.78
C LEU A 103 -10.78 18.72 10.63
N PRO A 104 -10.27 19.33 11.72
CA PRO A 104 -8.96 19.96 11.73
C PRO A 104 -7.85 18.99 11.30
N GLU A 105 -6.86 19.48 10.56
CA GLU A 105 -5.72 18.68 10.08
C GLU A 105 -4.97 17.97 11.23
N MET A 106 -4.88 18.60 12.41
CA MET A 106 -4.31 18.03 13.64
C MET A 106 -5.21 16.98 14.33
N SER A 107 -6.52 16.98 14.07
CA SER A 107 -7.45 15.95 14.58
C SER A 107 -7.39 14.66 13.74
N ARG A 108 -6.64 14.66 12.63
CA ARG A 108 -6.31 13.48 11.82
C ARG A 108 -5.19 12.61 12.43
N MET A 109 -4.99 12.71 13.75
CA MET A 109 -4.13 11.81 14.54
C MET A 109 -4.92 10.80 15.38
N TYR A 110 -6.26 10.79 15.28
CA TYR A 110 -7.13 9.81 15.94
C TYR A 110 -7.21 8.46 15.20
N GLY A 111 -6.10 8.00 14.61
CA GLY A 111 -5.91 6.63 14.09
C GLY A 111 -4.93 5.80 14.92
N GLY A 112 -4.35 6.38 15.97
CA GLY A 112 -3.40 5.69 16.85
C GLY A 112 -1.96 5.60 16.33
N LEU A 113 -1.64 6.13 15.14
CA LEU A 113 -0.28 6.21 14.59
C LEU A 113 0.19 7.67 14.52
N SER A 114 1.31 7.97 15.16
CA SER A 114 2.01 9.26 15.03
C SER A 114 2.71 9.38 13.67
N LYS A 115 3.08 10.61 13.30
CA LYS A 115 3.84 10.87 12.06
C LYS A 115 5.20 10.17 12.07
N GLU A 116 5.86 10.12 13.22
CA GLU A 116 7.12 9.43 13.44
C GLU A 116 6.95 7.92 13.27
N GLU A 117 5.89 7.35 13.85
CA GLU A 117 5.56 5.92 13.66
C GLU A 117 5.22 5.60 12.21
N ALA A 118 4.48 6.47 11.51
CA ALA A 118 4.15 6.31 10.10
C ALA A 118 5.41 6.33 9.23
N THR A 119 6.35 7.24 9.55
CA THR A 119 7.64 7.34 8.86
C THR A 119 8.48 6.08 9.09
N GLN A 120 8.55 5.59 10.33
CA GLN A 120 9.27 4.38 10.67
C GLN A 120 8.66 3.15 9.98
N LEU A 121 7.34 3.02 10.04
CA LEU A 121 6.60 1.93 9.41
C LEU A 121 6.83 1.90 7.89
N TYR A 122 6.76 3.05 7.23
CA TYR A 122 7.04 3.15 5.79
C TYR A 122 8.47 2.69 5.46
N ALA A 123 9.46 3.11 6.27
CA ALA A 123 10.87 2.73 6.07
C ALA A 123 11.11 1.21 6.26
N GLU A 124 10.36 0.59 7.18
CA GLU A 124 10.42 -0.85 7.47
C GLU A 124 9.57 -1.71 6.53
N THR A 125 8.70 -1.09 5.70
CA THR A 125 7.80 -1.83 4.81
C THR A 125 8.61 -2.51 3.71
N THR A 126 8.54 -3.84 3.69
CA THR A 126 9.09 -4.73 2.66
C THR A 126 7.98 -5.31 1.79
N LEU A 127 8.35 -5.89 0.64
CA LEU A 127 7.39 -6.61 -0.21
C LEU A 127 6.64 -7.69 0.59
N ARG A 128 7.35 -8.42 1.45
CA ARG A 128 6.76 -9.42 2.35
C ARG A 128 5.68 -8.81 3.24
N SER A 129 6.00 -7.77 3.99
CA SER A 129 5.03 -7.15 4.90
C SER A 129 3.83 -6.55 4.15
N TYR A 130 4.07 -6.07 2.92
CA TYR A 130 3.01 -5.54 2.06
C TYR A 130 2.03 -6.64 1.63
N LEU A 131 2.55 -7.79 1.18
CA LEU A 131 1.74 -8.94 0.80
C LEU A 131 1.01 -9.56 2.01
N GLU A 132 1.64 -9.57 3.19
CA GLU A 132 0.99 -9.97 4.45
C GLU A 132 -0.19 -9.06 4.80
N ALA A 133 -0.01 -7.75 4.71
CA ALA A 133 -1.10 -6.81 4.94
C ALA A 133 -2.23 -7.00 3.92
N LEU A 134 -1.88 -7.27 2.66
CA LEU A 134 -2.85 -7.50 1.60
C LEU A 134 -3.66 -8.78 1.84
N LEU A 135 -3.02 -9.84 2.34
CA LEU A 135 -3.69 -11.08 2.74
C LEU A 135 -4.71 -10.84 3.88
N HIS A 136 -4.40 -9.92 4.81
CA HIS A 136 -5.26 -9.63 5.97
C HIS A 136 -6.49 -8.77 5.67
N GLN A 137 -6.51 -8.00 4.58
CA GLN A 137 -7.68 -7.20 4.17
C GLN A 137 -8.90 -8.03 3.77
N THR A 138 -8.73 -9.34 3.60
CA THR A 138 -9.75 -10.27 3.09
C THR A 138 -10.65 -10.90 4.19
N ARG A 139 -10.77 -10.31 5.39
CA ARG A 139 -11.57 -10.85 6.51
C ARG A 139 -12.72 -9.97 6.95
#